data_AF-A0AAN0SBT0-F1
#
_entry.id   AF-A0AAN0SBT0-F1
#
_cell.length_a   1.000
_cell.length_b   1.000
_cell.length_c   1.000
_cell.angle_alpha   90.00
_cell.angle_beta   90.00
_cell.angle_gamma   90.00
#
_symmetry.space_group_name_H-M   'P 1'
#
loop_
_entity.id
_entity.type
_entity.pdbx_description
1 polymer ?
#
loop_
_entity_poly.entity_id
_entity_poly.type
_entity_poly.pdbx_seq_one_letter_code
_entity_poly.pdbx_strand_id
1 'polypeptide(L)'
;MTYEQWDAIADAYIPLIGCISLIVILITGFRSGLRTGTKQLLATLVSTLYIYALMFADNYFQIWPSFGMDYSTHTALALVFVTYLFTHSKALKWVSVASMIAYAILMMYQHYRTFSDIITTALCVLPVLWLCQTRLVKGLNTQPCA
;
A
#
# COMPACT_ATOMS: atom_id res chain seq x y z
N MET A 1 -14.87 9.78 -21.60
CA MET A 1 -15.22 9.81 -20.17
C MET A 1 -15.17 11.24 -19.70
N THR A 2 -16.09 11.65 -18.83
CA THR A 2 -16.05 12.98 -18.19
C THR A 2 -14.98 13.01 -17.10
N TYR A 3 -14.56 14.21 -16.70
CA TYR A 3 -13.58 14.38 -15.62
C TYR A 3 -14.07 13.77 -14.29
N GLU A 4 -15.38 13.86 -14.00
CA GLU A 4 -16.02 13.22 -12.85
C GLU A 4 -15.99 11.68 -12.88
N GLN A 5 -16.02 11.08 -14.07
CA GLN A 5 -15.91 9.62 -14.19
C GLN A 5 -14.50 9.13 -13.85
N TRP A 6 -13.48 9.89 -14.24
CA TRP A 6 -12.08 9.59 -13.87
C TRP A 6 -11.83 9.76 -12.38
N ASP A 7 -12.48 10.74 -11.77
CA ASP A 7 -12.45 10.99 -10.32
C ASP A 7 -13.04 9.80 -9.56
N ALA A 8 -14.24 9.37 -9.94
CA ALA A 8 -14.87 8.19 -9.36
C ALA A 8 -14.00 6.91 -9.50
N ILE A 9 -13.27 6.76 -10.62
CA ILE A 9 -12.33 5.63 -10.80
C ILE A 9 -11.15 5.76 -9.84
N ALA A 10 -10.60 6.96 -9.67
CA ALA A 10 -9.48 7.20 -8.77
C ALA A 10 -9.86 6.93 -7.31
N ASP A 11 -11.04 7.37 -6.89
CA ASP A 11 -11.57 7.16 -5.53
C ASP A 11 -11.87 5.69 -5.23
N ALA A 12 -12.33 4.94 -6.24
CA ALA A 12 -12.64 3.52 -6.08
C ALA A 12 -11.38 2.64 -5.98
N TYR A 13 -10.22 3.11 -6.45
CA TYR A 13 -9.01 2.29 -6.55
C TYR A 13 -8.53 1.77 -5.18
N ILE A 14 -8.43 2.64 -4.17
CA ILE A 14 -7.92 2.28 -2.84
C ILE A 14 -8.85 1.28 -2.14
N PRO A 15 -10.18 1.50 -2.07
CA PRO A 15 -11.11 0.50 -1.55
C PRO A 15 -11.00 -0.84 -2.28
N LEU A 16 -10.87 -0.82 -3.61
CA LEU A 16 -10.77 -2.05 -4.41
C LEU A 16 -9.52 -2.86 -4.07
N ILE A 17 -8.34 -2.25 -4.08
CA ILE A 17 -7.09 -2.97 -3.77
C ILE A 17 -7.02 -3.39 -2.30
N GLY A 18 -7.66 -2.63 -1.40
CA GLY A 18 -7.88 -3.00 0.00
C GLY A 18 -8.75 -4.25 0.13
N CYS A 19 -9.89 -4.30 -0.56
CA CYS A 19 -10.77 -5.48 -0.60
C CYS A 19 -10.06 -6.71 -1.15
N ILE A 20 -9.32 -6.57 -2.26
CA ILE A 20 -8.51 -7.66 -2.83
C ILE A 20 -7.50 -8.17 -1.79
N SER A 21 -6.81 -7.27 -1.11
CA SER A 21 -5.83 -7.63 -0.07
C SER A 21 -6.50 -8.39 1.08
N LEU A 22 -7.65 -7.91 1.58
CA LEU A 22 -8.41 -8.59 2.63
C LEU A 22 -8.88 -9.99 2.19
N ILE A 23 -9.40 -10.14 0.98
CA ILE A 23 -9.80 -11.44 0.44
C ILE A 23 -8.61 -12.41 0.42
N VAL A 24 -7.44 -11.96 -0.05
CA VAL A 24 -6.22 -12.78 -0.06
C VAL A 24 -5.79 -13.17 1.36
N ILE A 25 -5.86 -12.25 2.33
CA ILE A 25 -5.58 -12.54 3.75
C ILE A 25 -6.53 -13.61 4.29
N LEU A 26 -7.83 -13.48 4.02
CA LEU A 26 -8.84 -14.45 4.46
C LEU A 26 -8.61 -15.84 3.86
N ILE A 27 -8.40 -15.92 2.54
CA ILE A 27 -8.09 -17.18 1.84
C ILE A 27 -6.83 -17.83 2.41
N THR A 28 -5.79 -17.04 2.71
CA THR A 28 -4.56 -17.53 3.34
C THR A 28 -4.84 -18.05 4.75
N GLY A 29 -5.65 -17.36 5.54
CA GLY A 29 -6.07 -17.81 6.86
C GLY A 29 -6.79 -19.16 6.82
N PHE A 30 -7.68 -19.37 5.84
CA PHE A 30 -8.38 -20.64 5.65
C PHE A 30 -7.47 -21.77 5.13
N ARG A 31 -6.52 -21.47 4.23
CA ARG A 31 -5.66 -22.49 3.60
C ARG A 31 -4.39 -22.83 4.37
N SER A 32 -3.78 -21.85 5.03
CA SER A 32 -2.46 -21.94 5.67
C SER A 32 -2.52 -21.71 7.18
N GLY A 33 -3.73 -21.70 7.74
CA GLY A 33 -3.99 -21.56 9.16
C GLY A 33 -4.21 -20.12 9.62
N LEU A 34 -5.08 -19.97 10.63
CA LEU A 34 -5.51 -18.67 11.16
C LEU A 34 -4.33 -17.81 11.63
N ARG A 35 -3.29 -18.43 12.23
CA ARG A 35 -2.08 -17.73 12.69
C ARG A 35 -1.38 -16.96 11.56
N THR A 36 -1.33 -17.54 10.36
CA THR A 36 -0.70 -16.91 9.18
C THR A 36 -1.54 -15.72 8.70
N GLY A 37 -2.85 -15.90 8.58
CA GLY A 37 -3.78 -14.83 8.22
C GLY A 37 -3.76 -13.66 9.22
N THR A 38 -3.77 -13.94 10.52
CA THR A 38 -3.69 -12.91 11.57
C THR A 38 -2.38 -12.12 11.51
N LYS A 39 -1.24 -12.77 11.23
CA LYS A 39 0.04 -12.06 11.06
C LYS A 39 0.05 -11.14 9.85
N GLN A 40 -0.51 -11.59 8.72
CA GLN A 40 -0.64 -10.76 7.52
C GLN A 40 -1.57 -9.58 7.76
N LEU A 41 -2.72 -9.80 8.43
CA LEU A 41 -3.62 -8.73 8.82
C LEU A 41 -2.93 -7.71 9.73
N LEU A 42 -2.22 -8.19 10.76
CA LEU A 42 -1.49 -7.33 11.68
C LEU A 42 -0.38 -6.54 10.97
N ALA A 43 0.36 -7.17 10.06
CA ALA A 43 1.40 -6.48 9.28
C ALA A 43 0.82 -5.35 8.43
N THR A 44 -0.33 -5.59 7.78
CA THR A 44 -1.06 -4.58 7.01
C THR A 44 -1.61 -3.48 7.90
N LEU A 45 -2.19 -3.80 9.07
CA LEU A 45 -2.68 -2.79 10.01
C LEU A 45 -1.56 -1.91 10.58
N VAL A 46 -0.42 -2.51 10.96
CA VAL A 46 0.76 -1.77 11.42
C VAL A 46 1.31 -0.88 10.31
N SER A 47 1.33 -1.37 9.07
CA SER A 47 1.73 -0.59 7.90
C SER A 47 0.80 0.61 7.67
N THR A 48 -0.52 0.40 7.78
CA THR A 48 -1.51 1.48 7.69
C THR A 48 -1.35 2.50 8.81
N LEU A 49 -1.14 2.03 10.05
CA LEU A 49 -0.90 2.92 11.18
C LEU A 49 0.35 3.77 10.98
N TYR A 50 1.43 3.18 10.46
CA TYR A 50 2.68 3.88 10.15
C TYR A 50 2.47 5.02 9.16
N ILE A 51 1.77 4.80 8.04
CA ILE A 51 1.59 5.86 7.03
C ILE A 51 0.77 7.04 7.60
N TYR A 52 -0.23 6.77 8.44
CA TYR A 52 -1.02 7.83 9.07
C TYR A 52 -0.25 8.53 10.19
N ALA A 53 0.61 7.81 10.92
CA ALA A 53 1.53 8.43 11.87
C ALA A 53 2.53 9.35 11.15
N LEU A 54 3.03 8.94 9.98
CA LEU A 54 3.90 9.77 9.16
C LEU A 54 3.17 11.00 8.62
N MET A 55 1.93 10.85 8.14
CA MET A 55 1.07 11.97 7.74
C MET A 55 0.85 12.95 8.90
N PHE A 56 0.57 12.44 10.10
CA PHE A 56 0.40 13.28 11.29
C PHE A 56 1.70 14.01 11.65
N ALA A 57 2.83 13.33 11.59
CA ALA A 57 4.14 13.93 11.82
C ALA A 57 4.42 15.02 10.77
N ASP A 58 4.14 14.76 9.49
CA ASP A 58 4.29 15.76 8.43
C ASP A 58 3.39 16.98 8.66
N ASN A 59 2.12 16.78 9.04
CA ASN A 59 1.23 17.89 9.37
C ASN A 59 1.73 18.72 10.56
N TYR A 60 2.44 18.11 11.51
CA TYR A 60 2.99 18.83 12.67
C TYR A 60 4.32 19.53 12.36
N PHE A 61 5.26 18.84 11.70
CA PHE A 61 6.60 19.32 11.42
C PHE A 61 6.74 20.05 10.08
N GLN A 62 5.71 19.98 9.23
CA GLN A 62 5.66 20.58 7.89
C GLN A 62 6.85 20.16 7.01
N ILE A 63 7.19 18.86 7.02
CA ILE A 63 8.40 18.35 6.36
C ILE A 63 8.25 18.48 4.84
N TRP A 64 7.22 17.90 4.24
CA TRP A 64 6.95 18.02 2.80
C TRP A 64 6.69 19.48 2.38
N PRO A 65 5.83 20.24 3.09
CA PRO A 65 5.61 21.65 2.79
C PRO A 65 6.88 22.52 2.83
N SER A 66 7.87 22.19 3.67
CA SER A 66 9.16 22.91 3.70
C SER A 66 9.95 22.83 2.38
N PHE A 67 9.64 21.85 1.53
CA PHE A 67 10.20 21.70 0.18
C PHE A 67 9.21 22.08 -0.94
N GLY A 68 8.04 22.65 -0.60
CA GLY A 68 6.98 22.96 -1.58
C GLY A 68 6.29 21.72 -2.16
N MET A 69 6.29 20.62 -1.41
CA MET A 69 5.64 19.35 -1.76
C MET A 69 4.56 19.00 -0.75
N ASP A 70 3.76 17.97 -1.05
CA ASP A 70 2.74 17.45 -0.13
C ASP A 70 2.84 15.94 0.05
N TYR A 71 2.59 15.46 1.26
CA TYR A 71 2.46 14.03 1.51
C TYR A 71 1.22 13.44 0.81
N SER A 72 1.43 12.38 0.02
CA SER A 72 0.35 11.72 -0.73
C SER A 72 -0.23 10.53 0.03
N THR A 73 -1.30 10.77 0.79
CA THR A 73 -2.06 9.70 1.48
C THR A 73 -2.55 8.60 0.54
N HIS A 74 -2.93 8.99 -0.69
CA HIS A 74 -3.41 8.07 -1.71
C HIS A 74 -2.30 7.11 -2.15
N THR A 75 -1.11 7.66 -2.41
CA THR A 75 0.07 6.86 -2.73
C THR A 75 0.47 5.98 -1.56
N ALA A 76 0.54 6.53 -0.35
CA ALA A 76 0.97 5.78 0.82
C ALA A 76 0.03 4.59 1.13
N LEU A 77 -1.28 4.81 1.11
CA LEU A 77 -2.26 3.76 1.41
C LEU A 77 -2.35 2.72 0.29
N ALA A 78 -2.27 3.13 -0.98
CA ALA A 78 -2.15 2.19 -2.09
C ALA A 78 -0.90 1.30 -1.91
N LEU A 79 0.24 1.89 -1.55
CA LEU A 79 1.50 1.15 -1.35
C LEU A 79 1.46 0.15 -0.20
N VAL A 80 0.66 0.37 0.85
CA VAL A 80 0.43 -0.64 1.90
C VAL A 80 -0.08 -1.95 1.28
N PHE A 81 -1.12 -1.85 0.45
CA PHE A 81 -1.76 -3.00 -0.18
C PHE A 81 -0.94 -3.58 -1.32
N VAL A 82 -0.32 -2.74 -2.15
CA VAL A 82 0.55 -3.17 -3.25
C VAL A 82 1.76 -3.93 -2.70
N THR A 83 2.39 -3.44 -1.63
CA THR A 83 3.55 -4.12 -1.01
C THR A 83 3.14 -5.46 -0.41
N TYR A 84 1.95 -5.55 0.20
CA TYR A 84 1.40 -6.83 0.66
C TYR A 84 1.24 -7.82 -0.50
N LEU A 85 0.50 -7.43 -1.55
CA LEU A 85 0.24 -8.28 -2.72
C LEU A 85 1.53 -8.67 -3.46
N PHE A 86 2.52 -7.78 -3.51
CA PHE A 86 3.84 -8.02 -4.08
C PHE A 86 4.56 -9.20 -3.41
N THR A 87 4.42 -9.33 -2.09
CA THR A 87 5.05 -10.40 -1.32
C THR A 87 4.29 -11.72 -1.34
N HIS A 88 3.05 -11.73 -1.86
CA HIS A 88 2.16 -12.89 -1.78
C HIS A 88 2.34 -13.89 -2.93
N SER A 89 2.25 -13.44 -4.19
CA SER A 89 2.42 -14.33 -5.36
C SER A 89 3.00 -13.61 -6.57
N LYS A 90 3.65 -14.34 -7.48
CA LYS A 90 4.25 -13.77 -8.70
C LYS A 90 3.21 -13.08 -9.59
N ALA A 91 2.00 -13.63 -9.70
CA ALA A 91 0.93 -13.05 -10.51
C ALA A 91 0.43 -11.74 -9.89
N LEU A 92 0.10 -11.77 -8.59
CA LEU A 92 -0.40 -10.58 -7.86
C LEU A 92 0.65 -9.47 -7.78
N LYS A 93 1.94 -9.83 -7.73
CA LYS A 93 3.04 -8.86 -7.80
C LYS A 93 2.96 -7.98 -9.04
N TRP A 94 2.95 -8.57 -10.22
CA TRP A 94 2.99 -7.76 -11.44
C TRP A 94 1.69 -7.02 -11.68
N VAL A 95 0.55 -7.62 -11.33
CA VAL A 95 -0.76 -6.96 -11.42
C VAL A 95 -0.86 -5.76 -10.49
N SER A 96 -0.43 -5.89 -9.23
CA SER A 96 -0.46 -4.78 -8.26
C SER A 96 0.52 -3.66 -8.60
N VAL A 97 1.71 -3.98 -9.11
CA VAL A 97 2.68 -2.96 -9.56
C VAL A 97 2.14 -2.22 -10.79
N ALA A 98 1.62 -2.94 -11.78
CA ALA A 98 1.04 -2.32 -12.97
C ALA A 98 -0.16 -1.43 -12.61
N SER A 99 -1.02 -1.89 -11.69
CA SER A 99 -2.17 -1.10 -11.24
C SER A 99 -1.75 0.16 -10.46
N MET A 100 -0.68 0.09 -9.65
CA MET A 100 -0.13 1.25 -8.95
C MET A 100 0.43 2.29 -9.92
N ILE A 101 1.13 1.86 -10.98
CA ILE A 101 1.65 2.77 -12.01
C ILE A 101 0.49 3.46 -12.73
N ALA A 102 -0.53 2.70 -13.13
CA ALA A 102 -1.73 3.25 -13.75
C ALA A 102 -2.44 4.25 -12.82
N TYR A 103 -2.53 3.95 -11.52
CA TYR A 103 -3.11 4.84 -10.53
C TYR A 103 -2.30 6.13 -10.32
N ALA A 104 -0.97 6.03 -10.31
CA ALA A 104 -0.09 7.20 -10.23
C ALA A 104 -0.29 8.13 -11.44
N ILE A 105 -0.37 7.56 -12.65
CA ILE A 105 -0.67 8.32 -13.87
C ILE A 105 -2.05 8.99 -13.76
N LEU A 106 -3.05 8.27 -13.26
CA LEU A 106 -4.39 8.82 -13.08
C LEU A 106 -4.43 9.97 -12.06
N MET A 107 -3.73 9.84 -10.92
CA MET A 107 -3.62 10.91 -9.93
C MET A 107 -2.95 12.17 -10.51
N MET A 108 -1.95 12.00 -11.38
CA MET A 108 -1.32 13.12 -12.08
C MET A 108 -2.26 13.75 -13.10
N TYR A 109 -3.01 12.93 -13.86
CA TYR A 109 -3.98 13.39 -14.85
C TYR A 109 -5.13 14.18 -14.21
N GLN A 110 -5.61 13.73 -13.05
CA GLN A 110 -6.65 14.40 -12.28
C GLN A 110 -6.12 15.57 -11.44
N HIS A 111 -4.81 15.88 -11.51
CA HIS A 111 -4.16 16.94 -10.73
C HIS A 111 -4.33 16.76 -9.21
N TYR A 112 -4.47 15.53 -8.70
CA TYR A 112 -4.56 15.27 -7.26
C TYR A 112 -3.23 15.46 -6.57
N ARG A 113 -2.15 14.99 -7.21
CA ARG A 113 -0.80 15.01 -6.67
C ARG A 113 0.22 15.21 -7.77
N THR A 114 1.31 15.89 -7.41
CA THR A 114 2.44 16.06 -8.30
C THR A 114 3.27 14.77 -8.37
N PHE A 115 4.09 14.65 -9.40
CA PHE A 115 5.03 13.54 -9.50
C PHE A 115 5.99 13.49 -8.30
N SER A 116 6.45 14.66 -7.82
CA SER A 116 7.30 14.78 -6.63
C SER A 116 6.62 14.25 -5.37
N ASP A 117 5.34 14.56 -5.15
CA ASP A 117 4.57 14.07 -3.99
C ASP A 117 4.52 12.54 -3.99
N ILE A 118 4.23 11.95 -5.16
CA ILE A 118 4.13 10.49 -5.32
C ILE A 118 5.49 9.83 -5.04
N ILE A 119 6.56 10.30 -5.68
CA ILE A 119 7.89 9.67 -5.56
C ILE A 119 8.47 9.83 -4.16
N THR A 120 8.42 11.03 -3.58
CA THR A 120 8.97 11.26 -2.23
C THR A 120 8.18 10.49 -1.17
N THR A 121 6.86 10.48 -1.27
CA THR A 121 6.02 9.64 -0.41
C THR A 121 6.42 8.17 -0.54
N ALA A 122 6.53 7.65 -1.76
CA ALA A 122 6.90 6.26 -2.02
C ALA A 122 8.28 5.92 -1.43
N LEU A 123 9.28 6.77 -1.63
CA LEU A 123 10.64 6.56 -1.11
C LEU A 123 10.68 6.51 0.42
N CYS A 124 9.87 7.32 1.09
CA CYS A 124 9.81 7.32 2.56
C CYS A 124 9.01 6.15 3.13
N VAL A 125 7.93 5.71 2.47
CA VAL A 125 7.08 4.64 3.01
C VAL A 125 7.57 3.24 2.66
N LEU A 126 8.02 3.01 1.43
CA LEU A 126 8.35 1.67 0.91
C LEU A 126 9.35 0.87 1.78
N PRO A 127 10.44 1.45 2.30
CA PRO A 127 11.40 0.69 3.12
C PRO A 127 10.77 0.12 4.39
N VAL A 128 9.93 0.91 5.06
CA VAL A 128 9.25 0.51 6.29
C VAL A 128 8.14 -0.50 5.98
N LEU A 129 7.35 -0.24 4.92
CA LEU A 129 6.34 -1.19 4.45
C LEU A 129 6.95 -2.55 4.12
N TRP A 130 8.05 -2.56 3.37
CA TRP A 130 8.78 -3.79 3.04
C TRP A 130 9.28 -4.52 4.29
N LEU A 131 9.81 -3.79 5.27
CA LEU A 131 10.26 -4.37 6.53
C LEU A 131 9.09 -4.99 7.30
N CYS A 132 7.96 -4.28 7.45
CA CYS A 132 6.76 -4.78 8.11
C CYS A 132 6.25 -6.06 7.43
N GLN A 133 6.07 -6.01 6.11
CA GLN A 133 5.50 -7.12 5.34
C GLN A 133 6.43 -8.33 5.29
N THR A 134 7.76 -8.14 5.26
CA THR A 134 8.69 -9.28 5.24
C THR A 134 9.00 -9.82 6.63
N ARG A 135 9.21 -8.99 7.66
CA ARG A 135 9.62 -9.47 8.99
C ARG A 135 8.46 -10.07 9.78
N LEU A 136 7.27 -9.47 9.71
CA LEU A 136 6.11 -9.97 10.44
C LEU A 136 5.54 -11.25 9.80
N VAL A 137 5.70 -11.41 8.47
CA VAL A 137 5.20 -12.57 7.73
C VAL A 137 6.23 -13.70 7.62
N LYS A 138 7.52 -13.41 7.38
CA LYS A 138 8.56 -14.46 7.24
C LYS A 138 8.91 -15.18 8.54
N GLY A 139 8.45 -14.71 9.70
CA GLY A 139 8.71 -15.35 11.00
C GLY A 139 8.16 -16.77 11.19
N LEU A 140 7.65 -17.45 10.15
CA LEU A 140 7.21 -18.85 10.19
C LEU A 140 7.58 -19.69 8.94
N ASN A 141 8.23 -19.10 7.92
CA ASN A 141 8.64 -19.87 6.73
C ASN A 141 9.94 -20.68 6.93
N THR A 142 10.35 -20.90 8.17
CA THR A 142 11.50 -21.73 8.54
C THR A 142 11.11 -22.79 9.56
N GLN A 143 10.21 -23.70 9.17
CA GLN A 143 10.32 -25.12 9.53
C GLN A 143 9.68 -25.98 8.40
N PRO A 144 10.30 -27.12 8.03
CA PRO A 144 10.21 -27.74 6.70
C PRO A 144 9.23 -28.92 6.63
N CYS A 145 8.70 -29.23 5.44
CA CYS A 145 8.26 -30.61 5.17
C CYS A 145 9.47 -31.38 4.61
N ALA A 146 10.09 -32.17 5.49
CA ALA A 146 10.83 -33.38 5.12
C ALA A 146 9.86 -34.56 5.16
#